data_AF-A0A9X3YYI8-F1
#
_entry.id   AF-A0A9X3YYI8-F1
#
_cell.length_a   1.000
_cell.length_b   1.000
_cell.length_c   1.000
_cell.angle_alpha   90.00
_cell.angle_beta   90.00
_cell.angle_gamma   90.00
#
_symmetry.space_group_name_H-M   'P 1'
#
loop_
_entity.id
_entity.type
_entity.pdbx_description
1 polymer ?
#
loop_
_entity_poly.entity_id
_entity_poly.type
_entity_poly.pdbx_seq_one_letter_code
_entity_poly.pdbx_strand_id
1 'polypeptide(L)'
;MKNTLVVSLLLGCVAVSGLAQAAQYMDANTLSAAATGERFKSGADMFRMLPGSVVAETLPADDAERSAPLSGKARTSTTSSVATGKVAARIGPYAVVLDNTAGAARSAGVSGTERTLAAAVNERTGRVVLVRPQLKLTGTTPATATSLAGSSGGTIAYASEVDGSAVITYASIEQAQRALPTVQRSSGIAQVSLVVMQAVMQPM
;
A
#
# COMPACT_ATOMS: atom_id res chain seq x y z
N MET A 1 39.13 10.95 57.22
CA MET A 1 38.82 12.08 56.31
C MET A 1 39.04 11.58 54.89
N LYS A 2 38.03 11.73 54.02
CA LYS A 2 37.86 10.99 52.77
C LYS A 2 38.06 11.95 51.61
N ASN A 3 39.10 11.73 50.80
CA ASN A 3 39.35 12.53 49.60
C ASN A 3 38.81 11.79 48.38
N THR A 4 37.72 12.37 47.87
CA THR A 4 37.05 12.18 46.59
C THR A 4 38.00 12.17 45.40
N LEU A 5 37.82 11.20 44.49
CA LEU A 5 38.28 11.30 43.11
C LEU A 5 37.24 10.68 42.15
N VAL A 6 36.55 11.59 41.47
CA VAL A 6 36.03 11.59 40.09
C VAL A 6 35.78 10.24 39.40
N VAL A 7 34.50 9.95 39.10
CA VAL A 7 34.13 9.13 37.92
C VAL A 7 33.03 9.86 37.15
N SER A 8 33.33 10.08 35.88
CA SER A 8 32.64 10.89 34.89
C SER A 8 31.26 10.38 34.48
N LEU A 9 30.36 11.35 34.37
CA LEU A 9 29.28 11.54 33.40
C LEU A 9 29.28 10.62 32.15
N LEU A 10 28.23 9.79 32.02
CA LEU A 10 27.69 9.29 30.75
C LEU A 10 26.17 9.17 30.93
N LEU A 11 25.40 10.22 30.62
CA LEU A 11 24.65 10.35 29.36
C LEU A 11 23.95 9.05 28.91
N GLY A 12 22.75 8.82 29.43
CA GLY A 12 21.78 7.86 28.90
C GLY A 12 20.54 8.59 28.43
N CYS A 13 20.63 9.29 27.29
CA CYS A 13 19.45 9.81 26.59
C CYS A 13 18.59 8.62 26.15
N VAL A 14 17.46 8.41 26.83
CA VAL A 14 16.42 7.50 26.33
C VAL A 14 15.72 8.24 25.20
N ALA A 15 16.25 8.10 23.99
CA ALA A 15 15.57 8.53 22.78
C ALA A 15 14.30 7.69 22.62
N VAL A 16 13.15 8.30 22.83
CA VAL A 16 11.86 7.77 22.39
C VAL A 16 11.90 7.76 20.86
N SER A 17 12.17 6.59 20.28
CA SER A 17 12.24 6.40 18.84
C SER A 17 10.89 6.78 18.20
N GLY A 18 10.90 7.81 17.35
CA GLY A 18 9.72 8.30 16.65
C GLY A 18 9.15 7.25 15.71
N LEU A 19 7.88 6.87 15.95
CA LEU A 19 7.08 6.14 14.97
C LEU A 19 6.74 7.11 13.84
N ALA A 20 7.41 7.02 12.68
CA ALA A 20 6.93 7.67 11.45
C ALA A 20 5.54 7.12 11.10
N GLN A 21 4.51 7.90 11.42
CA GLN A 21 3.12 7.53 11.26
C GLN A 21 2.68 7.74 9.81
N ALA A 22 1.80 6.88 9.30
CA ALA A 22 1.00 7.24 8.13
C ALA A 22 0.17 8.48 8.50
N ALA A 23 0.40 9.61 7.83
CA ALA A 23 -0.39 10.80 8.03
C ALA A 23 -1.75 10.59 7.36
N GLN A 24 -2.77 10.29 8.17
CA GLN A 24 -4.16 10.25 7.72
C GLN A 24 -4.73 11.66 7.88
N TYR A 25 -5.16 12.24 6.76
CA TYR A 25 -5.70 13.59 6.73
C TYR A 25 -7.23 13.60 6.83
N MET A 26 -7.85 12.48 6.45
CA MET A 26 -9.28 12.22 6.62
C MET A 26 -9.51 11.33 7.83
N ASP A 27 -10.66 11.50 8.48
CA ASP A 27 -11.07 10.66 9.58
C ASP A 27 -11.37 9.23 9.12
N ALA A 28 -11.30 8.29 10.06
CA ALA A 28 -11.51 6.87 9.77
C ALA A 28 -12.91 6.56 9.21
N ASN A 29 -13.93 7.35 9.57
CA ASN A 29 -15.31 7.09 9.17
C ASN A 29 -15.54 7.52 7.71
N THR A 30 -15.02 8.67 7.30
CA THR A 30 -15.06 9.13 5.90
C THR A 30 -14.28 8.19 4.98
N LEU A 31 -13.10 7.73 5.43
CA LEU A 31 -12.31 6.73 4.70
C LEU A 31 -13.05 5.40 4.55
N SER A 32 -13.66 4.91 5.63
CA SER A 32 -14.45 3.67 5.60
C SER A 32 -15.66 3.78 4.68
N ALA A 33 -16.36 4.92 4.70
CA ALA A 33 -17.49 5.20 3.81
C ALA A 33 -17.06 5.26 2.34
N ALA A 34 -15.88 5.81 2.04
CA ALA A 34 -15.33 5.87 0.70
C ALA A 34 -14.83 4.52 0.19
N ALA A 35 -14.41 3.61 1.08
CA ALA A 35 -13.92 2.27 0.75
C ALA A 35 -15.07 1.37 0.29
N THR A 36 -15.55 1.57 -0.94
CA THR A 36 -16.69 0.85 -1.52
C THR A 36 -16.32 -0.33 -2.42
N GLY A 37 -15.03 -0.58 -2.62
CA GLY A 37 -14.54 -1.59 -3.55
C GLY A 37 -14.59 -3.02 -3.01
N GLU A 38 -13.93 -3.92 -3.76
CA GLU A 38 -13.79 -5.33 -3.41
C GLU A 38 -13.15 -5.53 -2.03
N ARG A 39 -13.64 -6.54 -1.31
CA ARG A 39 -13.09 -6.95 -0.02
C ARG A 39 -12.05 -8.04 -0.21
N PHE A 40 -11.01 -8.02 0.60
CA PHE A 40 -10.00 -9.06 0.61
C PHE A 40 -9.39 -9.25 2.00
N LYS A 41 -8.85 -10.45 2.25
CA LYS A 41 -8.10 -10.78 3.46
C LYS A 41 -6.60 -10.62 3.21
N SER A 42 -5.90 -10.11 4.21
CA SER A 42 -4.43 -10.18 4.28
C SER A 42 -4.03 -10.43 5.73
N GLY A 43 -3.45 -11.60 5.99
CA GLY A 43 -3.26 -12.08 7.37
C GLY A 43 -4.60 -12.25 8.08
N ALA A 44 -4.69 -11.74 9.32
CA ALA A 44 -5.91 -11.81 10.12
C ALA A 44 -6.92 -10.67 9.82
N ASP A 45 -6.51 -9.66 9.04
CA ASP A 45 -7.29 -8.46 8.83
C ASP A 45 -8.12 -8.51 7.54
N MET A 46 -9.32 -7.93 7.62
CA MET A 46 -10.18 -7.64 6.48
C MET A 46 -9.88 -6.23 5.96
N PHE A 47 -9.75 -6.12 4.65
CA PHE A 47 -9.53 -4.85 3.95
C PHE A 47 -10.59 -4.66 2.89
N ARG A 48 -10.94 -3.40 2.65
CA ARG A 48 -11.82 -3.00 1.57
C ARG A 48 -11.14 -1.99 0.68
N MET A 49 -11.13 -2.25 -0.63
CA MET A 49 -10.48 -1.37 -1.60
C MET A 49 -11.14 0.01 -1.61
N LEU A 50 -10.32 1.06 -1.82
CA LEU A 50 -10.77 2.41 -2.13
C LEU A 50 -10.89 2.56 -3.64
N PRO A 51 -12.10 2.51 -4.22
CA PRO A 51 -12.28 2.72 -5.65
C PRO A 51 -12.09 4.21 -5.98
N GLY A 52 -11.60 4.50 -7.18
CA GLY A 52 -11.38 5.88 -7.63
C GLY A 52 -10.26 6.62 -6.89
N SER A 53 -9.50 5.96 -6.00
CA SER A 53 -8.34 6.57 -5.38
C SER A 53 -7.14 6.55 -6.33
N VAL A 54 -6.48 7.68 -6.50
CA VAL A 54 -5.19 7.75 -7.20
C VAL A 54 -4.08 7.62 -6.17
N VAL A 55 -3.18 6.66 -6.40
CA VAL A 55 -1.93 6.53 -5.64
C VAL A 55 -0.82 7.16 -6.46
N ALA A 56 -0.33 8.32 -6.03
CA ALA A 56 0.75 9.03 -6.69
C ALA A 56 2.04 8.92 -5.87
N GLU A 57 3.13 8.47 -6.48
CA GLU A 57 4.46 8.30 -5.86
C GLU A 57 5.14 9.63 -5.50
N THR A 58 4.68 10.75 -6.06
CA THR A 58 5.19 12.07 -5.69
C THR A 58 4.12 13.11 -5.98
N LEU A 59 3.45 13.62 -4.95
CA LEU A 59 2.97 15.00 -5.02
C LEU A 59 4.02 15.88 -4.35
N PRO A 60 4.48 16.97 -5.00
CA PRO A 60 5.27 17.98 -4.28
C PRO A 60 4.51 18.36 -3.02
N ALA A 61 5.24 18.46 -1.92
CA ALA A 61 4.69 18.98 -0.68
C ALA A 61 4.50 20.48 -0.87
N ASP A 62 3.32 20.93 -1.28
CA ASP A 62 2.96 22.34 -1.13
C ASP A 62 1.45 22.50 -0.98
N ASP A 63 1.06 23.02 0.19
CA ASP A 63 0.29 24.27 0.28
C ASP A 63 0.18 24.67 1.77
N ALA A 64 1.28 25.19 2.30
CA ALA A 64 1.23 26.28 3.27
C ALA A 64 1.83 27.50 2.56
N GLU A 65 0.96 28.37 2.05
CA GLU A 65 1.23 29.77 1.63
C GLU A 65 2.03 30.04 0.33
N ARG A 66 1.25 30.24 -0.75
CA ARG A 66 1.24 31.44 -1.64
C ARG A 66 2.52 31.86 -2.43
N SER A 67 2.38 31.80 -3.76
CA SER A 67 2.77 32.80 -4.80
C SER A 67 3.86 32.44 -5.83
N ALA A 68 3.40 32.28 -7.09
CA ALA A 68 4.03 32.63 -8.38
C ALA A 68 5.27 31.84 -8.92
N PRO A 69 5.42 31.75 -10.27
CA PRO A 69 6.06 30.61 -10.95
C PRO A 69 7.48 30.92 -11.43
N LEU A 70 8.34 29.89 -11.56
CA LEU A 70 9.52 29.91 -12.44
C LEU A 70 9.94 28.49 -12.86
N SER A 71 10.17 28.37 -14.17
CA SER A 71 10.44 27.17 -14.97
C SER A 71 11.61 26.30 -14.49
N GLY A 72 11.51 24.97 -14.66
CA GLY A 72 12.66 24.10 -14.45
C GLY A 72 12.45 22.60 -14.68
N LYS A 73 12.62 22.18 -15.94
CA LYS A 73 13.12 20.86 -16.38
C LYS A 73 12.19 19.65 -16.24
N ALA A 74 11.54 19.34 -17.37
CA ALA A 74 10.90 18.07 -17.65
C ALA A 74 11.84 16.89 -17.38
N ARG A 75 11.48 16.05 -16.41
CA ARG A 75 11.88 14.65 -16.35
C ARG A 75 10.59 13.86 -16.54
N THR A 76 10.56 13.06 -17.60
CA THR A 76 9.48 12.19 -18.04
C THR A 76 8.89 11.40 -16.87
N SER A 77 7.80 11.90 -16.30
CA SER A 77 6.97 11.19 -15.34
C SER A 77 5.78 10.61 -16.10
N THR A 78 5.66 9.29 -16.02
CA THR A 78 4.49 8.50 -16.38
C THR A 78 3.23 9.24 -15.96
N THR A 79 2.35 9.49 -16.94
CA THR A 79 1.02 10.13 -16.84
C THR A 79 0.52 10.35 -15.41
N SER A 80 0.98 11.42 -14.77
CA SER A 80 0.39 11.90 -13.53
C SER A 80 -0.83 12.71 -13.95
N SER A 81 -2.01 12.10 -13.99
CA SER A 81 -3.24 12.88 -14.01
C SER A 81 -3.20 13.74 -12.75
N VAL A 82 -3.18 15.07 -12.91
CA VAL A 82 -3.26 16.00 -11.78
C VAL A 82 -4.54 15.67 -11.03
N ALA A 83 -4.41 14.91 -9.94
CA ALA A 83 -5.55 14.45 -9.18
C ALA A 83 -6.20 15.68 -8.53
N THR A 84 -7.37 16.09 -9.02
CA THR A 84 -8.12 17.25 -8.51
C THR A 84 -8.85 16.95 -7.18
N GLY A 85 -8.59 15.77 -6.60
CA GLY A 85 -9.20 15.29 -5.38
C GLY A 85 -8.50 15.73 -4.08
N LYS A 86 -9.08 15.36 -2.94
CA LYS A 86 -8.49 15.62 -1.63
C LYS A 86 -7.51 14.51 -1.24
N VAL A 87 -6.33 14.88 -0.73
CA VAL A 87 -5.38 13.92 -0.17
C VAL A 87 -5.98 13.34 1.12
N ALA A 88 -6.25 12.03 1.12
CA ALA A 88 -6.86 11.34 2.24
C ALA A 88 -5.81 10.70 3.18
N ALA A 89 -4.68 10.27 2.62
CA ALA A 89 -3.55 9.74 3.39
C ALA A 89 -2.21 9.92 2.65
N ARG A 90 -1.12 9.99 3.40
CA ARG A 90 0.26 9.84 2.89
C ARG A 90 0.94 8.63 3.53
N ILE A 91 1.54 7.77 2.69
CA ILE A 91 2.21 6.53 3.08
C ILE A 91 3.58 6.51 2.40
N GLY A 92 4.62 6.89 3.13
CA GLY A 92 5.95 7.09 2.54
C GLY A 92 5.91 8.13 1.41
N PRO A 93 6.46 7.84 0.22
CA PRO A 93 6.40 8.77 -0.91
C PRO A 93 5.00 8.86 -1.54
N TYR A 94 4.10 7.93 -1.22
CA TYR A 94 2.81 7.83 -1.87
C TYR A 94 1.75 8.71 -1.21
N ALA A 95 0.99 9.43 -2.02
CA ALA A 95 -0.25 10.08 -1.60
C ALA A 95 -1.46 9.30 -2.13
N VAL A 96 -2.45 9.07 -1.27
CA VAL A 96 -3.75 8.52 -1.61
C VAL A 96 -4.72 9.69 -1.75
N VAL A 97 -5.15 9.96 -2.98
CA VAL A 97 -6.08 11.04 -3.29
C VAL A 97 -7.46 10.46 -3.56
N LEU A 98 -8.46 10.91 -2.81
CA LEU A 98 -9.87 10.61 -3.08
C LEU A 98 -10.42 11.71 -3.98
N ASP A 99 -10.95 11.32 -5.14
CA ASP A 99 -11.72 12.23 -5.97
C ASP A 99 -13.03 12.57 -5.24
N ASN A 100 -13.21 13.85 -4.90
CA ASN A 100 -14.35 14.33 -4.12
C ASN A 100 -15.61 14.51 -4.98
N THR A 101 -15.56 14.11 -6.26
CA THR A 101 -16.73 14.03 -7.14
C THR A 101 -17.60 12.82 -6.79
N ALA A 102 -17.97 12.71 -5.51
CA ALA A 102 -18.92 11.74 -5.01
C ALA A 102 -20.31 12.10 -5.55
N GLY A 103 -20.75 11.40 -6.60
CA GLY A 103 -22.18 11.27 -6.92
C GLY A 103 -22.61 11.35 -8.39
N ALA A 104 -21.81 11.85 -9.33
CA ALA A 104 -22.32 12.15 -10.67
C ALA A 104 -21.34 11.93 -11.82
N ALA A 105 -20.67 10.78 -11.83
CA ALA A 105 -20.34 10.12 -13.08
C ALA A 105 -20.37 8.62 -12.80
N ARG A 106 -21.50 8.02 -13.18
CA ARG A 106 -21.67 6.60 -13.48
C ARG A 106 -20.31 5.93 -13.62
N SER A 107 -20.01 4.93 -12.80
CA SER A 107 -19.15 3.81 -13.18
C SER A 107 -18.16 4.16 -14.29
N ALA A 108 -17.36 5.19 -14.08
CA ALA A 108 -16.18 5.43 -14.86
C ALA A 108 -15.20 4.64 -14.02
N GLY A 109 -15.08 3.33 -14.26
CA GLY A 109 -14.68 3.00 -15.60
C GLY A 109 -13.49 3.91 -15.96
N VAL A 110 -12.54 4.07 -15.04
CA VAL A 110 -11.16 3.77 -15.41
C VAL A 110 -11.09 2.27 -15.73
N SER A 111 -11.93 1.86 -16.69
CA SER A 111 -11.84 0.66 -17.47
C SER A 111 -10.72 0.97 -18.43
N GLY A 112 -9.49 0.65 -18.05
CA GLY A 112 -8.37 0.70 -18.97
C GLY A 112 -7.02 0.96 -18.33
N THR A 113 -6.95 1.75 -17.27
CA THR A 113 -5.66 2.02 -16.63
C THR A 113 -5.43 1.00 -15.53
N GLU A 114 -4.91 -0.15 -15.93
CA GLU A 114 -4.34 -1.15 -15.04
C GLU A 114 -3.45 -0.46 -13.98
N ARG A 115 -3.83 -0.59 -12.71
CA ARG A 115 -3.16 0.12 -11.61
C ARG A 115 -2.00 -0.70 -11.09
N THR A 116 -0.82 -0.09 -11.01
CA THR A 116 0.37 -0.71 -10.43
C THR A 116 0.38 -0.67 -8.90
N LEU A 117 -0.44 0.19 -8.28
CA LEU A 117 -0.69 0.27 -6.85
C LEU A 117 -2.15 0.69 -6.60
N ALA A 118 -2.75 0.18 -5.52
CA ALA A 118 -4.07 0.60 -5.06
C ALA A 118 -4.04 0.98 -3.58
N ALA A 119 -5.08 1.69 -3.13
CA ALA A 119 -5.31 1.94 -1.72
C ALA A 119 -6.47 1.08 -1.20
N ALA A 120 -6.38 0.68 0.06
CA ALA A 120 -7.45 -0.02 0.77
C ALA A 120 -7.56 0.49 2.20
N VAL A 121 -8.70 0.26 2.83
CA VAL A 121 -8.94 0.56 4.25
C VAL A 121 -9.02 -0.74 5.02
N ASN A 122 -8.29 -0.82 6.13
CA ASN A 122 -8.48 -1.89 7.10
C ASN A 122 -9.82 -1.70 7.82
N GLU A 123 -10.76 -2.64 7.66
CA GLU A 123 -12.14 -2.48 8.16
C GLU A 123 -12.20 -2.43 9.70
N ARG A 124 -11.20 -2.98 10.39
CA ARG A 124 -11.13 -2.99 11.86
C ARG A 124 -10.59 -1.67 12.44
N THR A 125 -9.64 -1.04 11.75
CA THR A 125 -8.90 0.12 12.27
C THR A 125 -9.19 1.43 11.53
N GLY A 126 -9.87 1.38 10.38
CA GLY A 126 -10.09 2.53 9.52
C GLY A 126 -8.81 3.09 8.87
N ARG A 127 -7.70 2.34 8.95
CA ARG A 127 -6.40 2.79 8.42
C ARG A 127 -6.27 2.55 6.93
N VAL A 128 -5.83 3.56 6.20
CA VAL A 128 -5.45 3.43 4.79
C VAL A 128 -4.13 2.70 4.66
N VAL A 129 -4.07 1.76 3.73
CA VAL A 129 -2.89 0.97 3.36
C VAL A 129 -2.72 0.96 1.85
N LEU A 130 -1.49 0.71 1.40
CA LEU A 130 -1.21 0.46 -0.01
C LEU A 130 -1.30 -1.03 -0.30
N VAL A 131 -1.78 -1.38 -1.49
CA VAL A 131 -1.90 -2.74 -1.97
C VAL A 131 -1.05 -2.89 -3.23
N ARG A 132 -0.28 -3.98 -3.29
CA ARG A 132 0.53 -4.35 -4.45
C ARG A 132 -0.19 -5.35 -5.34
N PRO A 133 0.15 -5.40 -6.64
CA PRO A 133 -0.35 -6.40 -7.57
C PRO A 133 0.37 -7.74 -7.33
N GLN A 134 0.35 -8.21 -6.10
CA GLN A 134 1.07 -9.38 -5.64
C GLN A 134 0.13 -10.25 -4.80
N LEU A 135 0.22 -11.56 -5.02
CA LEU A 135 -0.44 -12.56 -4.19
C LEU A 135 0.61 -13.32 -3.40
N LYS A 136 0.46 -13.33 -2.07
CA LYS A 136 1.22 -14.20 -1.18
C LYS A 136 0.47 -15.51 -1.03
N LEU A 137 1.17 -16.61 -1.24
CA LEU A 137 0.72 -17.98 -1.05
C LEU A 137 1.44 -18.55 0.17
N THR A 138 0.72 -19.32 0.98
CA THR A 138 1.29 -20.08 2.11
C THR A 138 0.86 -21.54 2.04
N GLY A 139 1.68 -22.43 2.59
CA GLY A 139 1.49 -23.88 2.50
C GLY A 139 1.58 -24.39 1.05
N THR A 140 2.50 -23.84 0.27
CA THR A 140 2.76 -24.23 -1.12
C THR A 140 4.20 -24.69 -1.30
N THR A 141 4.47 -25.40 -2.39
CA THR A 141 5.84 -25.70 -2.86
C THR A 141 6.25 -24.75 -3.98
N PRO A 142 7.56 -24.59 -4.26
CA PRO A 142 8.03 -23.80 -5.40
C PRO A 142 7.49 -24.29 -6.75
N ALA A 143 7.37 -25.61 -6.94
CA ALA A 143 6.85 -26.19 -8.18
C ALA A 143 5.36 -25.84 -8.39
N THR A 144 4.53 -26.02 -7.35
CA THR A 144 3.11 -25.65 -7.38
C THR A 144 2.94 -24.16 -7.61
N ALA A 145 3.70 -23.32 -6.89
CA ALA A 145 3.65 -21.88 -7.06
C ALA A 145 4.00 -21.44 -8.48
N THR A 146 5.06 -22.03 -9.07
CA THR A 146 5.50 -21.69 -10.44
C THR A 146 4.46 -22.06 -11.49
N SER A 147 3.85 -23.24 -11.35
CA SER A 147 2.74 -23.67 -12.21
C SER A 147 1.52 -22.73 -12.09
N LEU A 148 1.20 -22.31 -10.86
CA LEU A 148 0.12 -21.37 -10.60
C LEU A 148 0.40 -19.99 -11.17
N ALA A 149 1.62 -19.48 -11.05
CA ALA A 149 2.01 -18.22 -11.65
C ALA A 149 1.78 -18.26 -13.17
N GLY A 150 2.28 -19.30 -13.86
CA GLY A 150 2.08 -19.44 -15.30
C GLY A 150 0.62 -19.55 -15.72
N SER A 151 -0.18 -20.36 -15.02
CA SER A 151 -1.61 -20.54 -15.34
C SER A 151 -2.50 -19.36 -14.97
N SER A 152 -2.10 -18.54 -14.00
CA SER A 152 -2.84 -17.34 -13.57
C SER A 152 -2.40 -16.05 -14.28
N GLY A 153 -1.38 -16.12 -15.14
CA GLY A 153 -0.84 -14.96 -15.86
C GLY A 153 0.08 -14.07 -15.00
N GLY A 154 0.64 -14.62 -13.94
CA GLY A 154 1.61 -13.94 -13.08
C GLY A 154 3.03 -14.50 -13.21
N THR A 155 3.96 -13.87 -12.50
CA THR A 155 5.38 -14.27 -12.44
C THR A 155 5.80 -14.50 -11.00
N ILE A 156 6.61 -15.52 -10.74
CA ILE A 156 7.18 -15.75 -9.41
C ILE A 156 8.17 -14.64 -9.06
N ALA A 157 7.89 -13.91 -7.98
CA ALA A 157 8.85 -12.98 -7.37
C ALA A 157 9.63 -13.64 -6.22
N TYR A 158 9.01 -14.60 -5.55
CA TYR A 158 9.63 -15.35 -4.47
C TYR A 158 8.95 -16.72 -4.35
N ALA A 159 9.72 -17.76 -4.08
CA ALA A 159 9.20 -19.06 -3.68
C ALA A 159 10.24 -19.77 -2.83
N SER A 160 9.82 -20.35 -1.71
CA SER A 160 10.69 -21.09 -0.83
C SER A 160 9.97 -22.32 -0.28
N GLU A 161 10.70 -23.43 -0.31
CA GLU A 161 10.24 -24.71 0.23
C GLU A 161 10.37 -24.76 1.75
N VAL A 162 11.31 -24.00 2.32
CA VAL A 162 11.64 -24.00 3.75
C VAL A 162 10.50 -23.41 4.59
N ASP A 163 9.93 -22.31 4.13
CA ASP A 163 8.83 -21.59 4.78
C ASP A 163 7.47 -21.87 4.10
N GLY A 164 7.46 -22.74 3.08
CA GLY A 164 6.27 -23.10 2.31
C GLY A 164 5.53 -21.88 1.74
N SER A 165 6.27 -20.81 1.42
CA SER A 165 5.68 -19.53 1.01
C SER A 165 6.13 -19.14 -0.40
N ALA A 166 5.22 -18.49 -1.12
CA ALA A 166 5.53 -17.93 -2.42
C ALA A 166 4.84 -16.58 -2.63
N VAL A 167 5.38 -15.77 -3.52
CA VAL A 167 4.81 -14.50 -3.96
C VAL A 167 4.74 -14.50 -5.48
N ILE A 168 3.53 -14.37 -6.01
CA ILE A 168 3.26 -14.18 -7.43
C ILE A 168 3.02 -12.69 -7.66
N THR A 169 3.75 -12.09 -8.61
CA THR A 169 3.55 -10.71 -9.06
C THR A 169 2.77 -10.69 -10.36
N TYR A 170 1.86 -9.74 -10.48
CA TYR A 170 1.03 -9.48 -11.65
C TYR A 170 1.33 -8.08 -12.19
N ALA A 171 0.96 -7.82 -13.44
CA ALA A 171 1.18 -6.50 -14.04
C ALA A 171 0.37 -5.39 -13.35
N SER A 172 -0.78 -5.75 -12.76
CA SER A 172 -1.71 -4.79 -12.14
C SER A 172 -2.58 -5.39 -11.04
N ILE A 173 -3.18 -4.51 -10.24
CA ILE A 173 -4.07 -4.87 -9.13
C ILE A 173 -5.27 -5.62 -9.67
N GLU A 174 -5.82 -5.18 -10.81
CA GLU A 174 -6.97 -5.79 -11.46
C GLU A 174 -6.64 -7.21 -11.97
N GLN A 175 -5.41 -7.46 -12.43
CA GLN A 175 -4.96 -8.82 -12.76
C GLN A 175 -4.80 -9.68 -11.50
N ALA A 176 -4.17 -9.17 -10.45
CA ALA A 176 -4.00 -9.91 -9.20
C ALA A 176 -5.36 -10.27 -8.56
N GLN A 177 -6.34 -9.35 -8.58
CA GLN A 177 -7.69 -9.59 -8.07
C GLN A 177 -8.46 -10.62 -8.92
N ARG A 178 -8.31 -10.59 -10.25
CA ARG A 178 -8.90 -11.61 -11.13
C ARG A 178 -8.27 -12.99 -10.94
N ALA A 179 -6.97 -13.04 -10.67
CA ALA A 179 -6.23 -14.28 -10.44
C ALA A 179 -6.53 -14.90 -9.05
N LEU A 180 -6.82 -14.08 -8.04
CA LEU A 180 -7.09 -14.51 -6.67
C LEU A 180 -8.07 -15.70 -6.57
N PRO A 181 -9.30 -15.67 -7.14
CA PRO A 181 -10.24 -16.78 -7.02
C PRO A 181 -9.78 -18.07 -7.72
N THR A 182 -8.93 -17.97 -8.75
CA THR A 182 -8.35 -19.13 -9.45
C THR A 182 -7.26 -19.78 -8.59
N VAL A 183 -6.33 -18.95 -8.08
CA VAL A 183 -5.26 -19.42 -7.20
C VAL A 183 -5.84 -19.97 -5.90
N GLN A 184 -6.87 -19.35 -5.33
CA GLN A 184 -7.49 -19.80 -4.08
C GLN A 184 -8.16 -21.17 -4.18
N ARG A 185 -8.68 -21.55 -5.36
CA ARG A 185 -9.32 -22.86 -5.57
C ARG A 185 -8.33 -23.96 -5.96
N SER A 186 -7.07 -23.60 -6.15
CA SER A 186 -6.05 -24.54 -6.59
C SER A 186 -5.60 -25.43 -5.43
N SER A 187 -5.38 -26.71 -5.72
CA SER A 187 -4.84 -27.67 -4.76
C SER A 187 -3.37 -27.36 -4.44
N GLY A 188 -2.95 -27.66 -3.20
CA GLY A 188 -1.56 -27.47 -2.79
C GLY A 188 -1.21 -26.05 -2.32
N ILE A 189 -2.23 -25.28 -1.91
CA ILE A 189 -2.09 -23.99 -1.22
C ILE A 189 -2.99 -24.03 0.02
N ALA A 190 -2.46 -23.58 1.16
CA ALA A 190 -3.26 -23.44 2.37
C ALA A 190 -4.01 -22.11 2.39
N GLN A 191 -3.33 -21.01 2.03
CA GLN A 191 -3.93 -19.67 1.97
C GLN A 191 -3.33 -18.83 0.86
N VAL A 192 -4.15 -17.91 0.34
CA VAL A 192 -3.73 -16.87 -0.61
C VAL A 192 -4.29 -15.52 -0.18
N SER A 193 -3.49 -14.47 -0.31
CA SER A 193 -3.88 -13.10 0.04
C SER A 193 -3.18 -12.06 -0.81
N LEU A 194 -3.82 -10.92 -1.07
CA LEU A 194 -3.13 -9.77 -1.65
C LEU A 194 -2.09 -9.22 -0.67
N VAL A 195 -0.96 -8.78 -1.22
CA VAL A 195 0.11 -8.16 -0.41
C VAL A 195 -0.25 -6.71 -0.09
N VAL A 196 -0.37 -6.45 1.20
CA VAL A 196 -0.57 -5.10 1.75
C VAL A 196 0.77 -4.54 2.19
N MET A 197 1.10 -3.34 1.71
CA MET A 197 2.17 -2.52 2.27
C MET A 197 1.57 -1.66 3.39
N GLN A 198 1.91 -2.01 4.62
CA GLN A 198 1.72 -1.11 5.75
C GLN A 198 2.79 0.00 5.68
N ALA A 199 2.44 1.22 6.12
CA ALA A 199 3.43 2.25 6.35
C ALA A 199 4.46 1.71 7.36
N VAL A 200 5.67 1.44 6.90
CA VAL A 200 6.80 1.10 7.75
C VAL A 200 7.30 2.41 8.34
N MET A 201 7.35 2.52 9.67
CA MET A 201 8.03 3.65 10.28
C MET A 201 9.51 3.59 9.92
N GLN A 202 10.05 4.63 9.29
CA GLN A 202 11.50 4.83 9.33
C GLN A 202 11.85 5.43 10.69
N PRO A 203 12.82 4.85 11.44
CA PRO A 203 13.33 5.50 12.64
C PRO A 203 14.01 6.80 12.23
N MET A 204 13.57 7.90 12.85
CA MET A 204 14.22 9.20 12.81
C MET A 204 15.53 9.14 13.59
#